data_AF-A0A9P6FHX1-F1
#
_entry.id   AF-A0A9P6FHX1-F1
#
_cell.length_a   1.000
_cell.length_b   1.000
_cell.length_c   1.000
_cell.angle_alpha   90.00
_cell.angle_beta   90.00
_cell.angle_gamma   90.00
#
_symmetry.space_group_name_H-M   'P 1'
#
loop_
_entity.id
_entity.type
_entity.pdbx_description
1 polymer ?
#
loop_
_entity_poly.entity_id
_entity_poly.type
_entity_poly.pdbx_seq_one_letter_code
_entity_poly.pdbx_strand_id
1 'polypeptide(L)'
;MGCPSTFHLCKTLTFENTKFKQDESKPIDEDRYWTVIVQYEGSVNITKLEKAVREKTKATRKATHMRIAPAEKSFELTGFKEGGVCPVGMRTDLPILVSKELADLSPKIFYLGAGHLDWKIAVPFDGFVENWNTRVVDFS
;
A
#
# COMPACT_ATOMS: atom_id res chain seq x y z
N MET A 1 4.94 -11.77 22.23
CA MET A 1 5.68 -12.35 21.08
C MET A 1 4.76 -13.36 20.41
N GLY A 2 4.57 -13.27 19.08
CA GLY A 2 3.65 -14.15 18.35
C GLY A 2 3.74 -14.05 16.82
N CYS A 3 4.73 -13.30 16.29
CA CYS A 3 4.98 -13.19 14.86
C CYS A 3 5.95 -14.31 14.44
N PRO A 4 5.64 -15.15 13.43
CA PRO A 4 6.47 -16.31 13.09
C PRO A 4 7.88 -15.93 12.60
N SER A 5 8.04 -14.79 11.93
CA SER A 5 9.34 -14.25 11.52
C SER A 5 9.24 -12.77 11.17
N THR A 6 10.38 -12.06 11.05
CA THR A 6 10.38 -10.66 10.60
C THR A 6 9.82 -10.49 9.19
N PHE A 7 9.85 -11.53 8.35
CA PHE A 7 9.21 -11.53 7.02
C PHE A 7 7.69 -11.45 7.07
N HIS A 8 7.05 -11.80 8.20
CA HIS A 8 5.61 -11.62 8.36
C HIS A 8 5.27 -10.18 8.78
N LEU A 9 6.24 -9.38 9.25
CA LEU A 9 6.02 -7.97 9.56
C LEU A 9 6.00 -7.17 8.27
N CYS A 10 5.01 -6.30 8.12
CA CYS A 10 4.84 -5.45 6.94
C CYS A 10 4.85 -3.97 7.33
N LYS A 11 5.12 -3.14 6.33
CA LYS A 11 4.91 -1.70 6.38
C LYS A 11 3.92 -1.30 5.30
N THR A 12 3.08 -0.32 5.65
CA THR A 12 2.13 0.31 4.75
C THR A 12 2.69 1.67 4.35
N LEU A 13 2.80 1.91 3.05
CA LEU A 13 3.33 3.15 2.49
C LEU A 13 2.30 3.78 1.57
N THR A 14 2.13 5.10 1.67
CA THR A 14 1.32 5.87 0.72
C THR A 14 2.23 6.38 -0.39
N PHE A 15 1.92 6.04 -1.63
CA PHE A 15 2.60 6.52 -2.82
C PHE A 15 1.73 7.52 -3.58
N GLU A 16 2.37 8.51 -4.20
CA GLU A 16 1.76 9.51 -5.06
C GLU A 16 2.33 9.41 -6.48
N ASN A 17 1.45 9.43 -7.47
CA ASN A 17 1.81 9.69 -8.85
C ASN A 17 1.97 11.21 -9.05
N THR A 18 3.20 11.72 -9.00
CA THR A 18 3.44 13.17 -9.07
C THR A 18 3.25 13.77 -10.48
N LYS A 19 3.00 12.91 -11.48
CA LYS A 19 2.64 13.31 -12.85
C LYS A 19 1.14 13.23 -13.12
N PHE A 20 0.36 12.79 -12.14
CA PHE A 20 -1.08 12.76 -12.25
C PHE A 20 -1.63 14.19 -12.39
N LYS A 21 -2.53 14.38 -13.35
CA LYS A 21 -3.27 15.65 -13.50
C LYS A 21 -4.62 15.45 -12.84
N GLN A 22 -4.81 16.06 -11.69
CA GLN A 22 -6.07 16.03 -10.94
C GLN A 22 -7.21 16.46 -11.87
N ASP A 23 -8.25 15.63 -11.97
CA ASP A 23 -9.54 16.10 -12.45
C ASP A 23 -10.17 16.95 -11.34
N GLU A 24 -10.26 18.26 -11.54
CA GLU A 24 -10.79 19.20 -10.55
C GLU A 24 -12.28 18.95 -10.24
N SER A 25 -12.97 18.12 -11.03
CA SER A 25 -14.34 17.70 -10.75
C SER A 25 -14.44 16.59 -9.70
N LYS A 26 -13.32 15.95 -9.32
CA LYS A 26 -13.29 14.88 -8.31
C LYS A 26 -12.55 15.34 -7.04
N PRO A 27 -13.10 15.07 -5.84
CA PRO A 27 -12.48 15.49 -4.58
C PRO A 27 -11.12 14.82 -4.33
N ILE A 28 -10.98 13.54 -4.69
CA ILE A 28 -9.71 12.81 -4.70
C ILE A 28 -9.73 11.91 -5.94
N ASP A 29 -8.61 11.86 -6.67
CA ASP A 29 -8.48 10.92 -7.78
C ASP A 29 -7.79 9.65 -7.28
N GLU A 30 -8.52 8.53 -7.36
CA GLU A 30 -8.08 7.20 -6.93
C GLU A 30 -6.80 6.75 -7.65
N ASP A 31 -6.52 7.31 -8.82
CA ASP A 31 -5.34 6.98 -9.62
C ASP A 31 -4.08 7.78 -9.20
N ARG A 32 -4.25 8.81 -8.36
CA ARG A 32 -3.13 9.63 -7.87
C ARG A 32 -2.42 9.01 -6.68
N TYR A 33 -3.16 8.45 -5.72
CA TYR A 33 -2.60 7.95 -4.47
C TYR A 33 -2.84 6.45 -4.32
N TRP A 34 -1.82 5.73 -3.87
CA TRP A 34 -1.81 4.27 -3.80
C TRP A 34 -1.29 3.82 -2.45
N THR A 35 -1.95 2.85 -1.84
CA THR A 35 -1.44 2.18 -0.65
C THR A 35 -0.60 0.98 -1.07
N VAL A 36 0.66 0.93 -0.66
CA VAL A 36 1.59 -0.16 -0.99
C VAL A 36 1.96 -0.90 0.29
N ILE A 37 1.76 -2.21 0.29
CA ILE A 37 2.07 -3.11 1.40
C ILE A 37 3.21 -4.03 0.99
N VAL A 38 4.31 -3.96 1.73
CA VAL A 38 5.49 -4.83 1.57
C VAL A 38 5.98 -5.30 2.93
N GLN A 39 6.79 -6.36 2.94
CA GLN A 39 7.54 -6.77 4.12
C GLN A 39 8.33 -5.59 4.69
N TYR A 40 8.51 -5.57 6.01
CA TYR A 40 9.18 -4.49 6.72
C TYR A 40 10.62 -4.31 6.21
N GLU A 41 11.35 -5.42 6.05
CA GLU A 41 12.69 -5.48 5.47
C GLU A 41 12.70 -5.39 3.93
N GLY A 42 11.53 -5.49 3.30
CA GLY A 42 11.36 -5.39 1.85
C GLY A 42 11.56 -3.97 1.32
N SER A 43 11.97 -3.90 0.06
CA SER A 43 12.04 -2.65 -0.72
C SER A 43 11.03 -2.70 -1.86
N VAL A 44 10.59 -1.52 -2.32
CA VAL A 44 9.67 -1.40 -3.44
C VAL A 44 10.46 -1.07 -4.69
N ASN A 45 10.51 -1.96 -5.68
CA ASN A 45 11.03 -1.62 -6.99
C ASN A 45 10.08 -0.64 -7.69
N ILE A 46 10.49 0.63 -7.74
CA ILE A 46 9.67 1.73 -8.31
C ILE A 46 9.30 1.46 -9.77
N THR A 47 10.17 0.80 -10.56
CA THR A 47 9.87 0.50 -11.97
C THR A 47 8.73 -0.52 -12.09
N LYS A 48 8.72 -1.55 -11.23
CA LYS A 48 7.63 -2.54 -11.18
C LYS A 48 6.34 -1.92 -10.60
N LEU A 49 6.45 -1.08 -9.56
CA LEU A 49 5.32 -0.31 -9.02
C LEU A 49 4.66 0.55 -10.10
N GLU A 50 5.43 1.37 -10.81
CA GLU A 50 4.92 2.23 -11.89
C GLU A 50 4.30 1.40 -13.02
N LYS A 51 4.84 0.22 -13.31
CA LYS A 51 4.24 -0.71 -14.29
C LYS A 51 2.87 -1.19 -13.80
N ALA A 52 2.74 -1.61 -12.55
CA ALA A 52 1.47 -2.08 -11.98
C ALA A 52 0.40 -0.97 -11.97
N VAL A 53 0.79 0.26 -11.63
CA VAL A 53 -0.08 1.45 -11.70
C VAL A 53 -0.56 1.67 -13.14
N ARG A 54 0.35 1.70 -14.12
CA ARG A 54 -0.01 1.89 -15.55
C ARG A 54 -0.95 0.84 -16.08
N GLU A 55 -0.75 -0.42 -15.72
CA GLU A 55 -1.64 -1.51 -16.15
C GLU A 55 -3.07 -1.34 -15.64
N LYS A 56 -3.21 -0.80 -14.43
CA LYS A 56 -4.52 -0.56 -13.80
C LYS A 56 -5.21 0.69 -14.34
N THR A 57 -4.48 1.79 -14.48
CA THR A 57 -5.04 3.09 -14.90
C THR A 57 -5.04 3.29 -16.42
N LYS A 58 -4.35 2.42 -17.16
CA LYS A 58 -4.04 2.57 -18.60
C LYS A 58 -3.26 3.86 -18.91
N ALA A 59 -2.60 4.44 -17.90
CA ALA A 59 -1.79 5.64 -18.07
C ALA A 59 -0.52 5.37 -18.89
N THR A 60 -0.04 6.41 -19.56
CA THR A 60 1.24 6.35 -20.28
C THR A 60 2.42 6.41 -19.32
N ARG A 61 3.59 5.97 -19.78
CA ARG A 61 4.85 6.11 -19.02
C ARG A 61 5.16 7.57 -18.67
N LYS A 62 4.84 8.53 -19.54
CA LYS A 62 5.06 9.96 -19.27
C LYS A 62 4.14 10.52 -18.18
N ALA A 63 2.96 9.91 -18.00
CA ALA A 63 1.96 10.29 -17.02
C ALA A 63 2.07 9.52 -15.69
N THR A 64 3.11 8.70 -15.53
CA THR A 64 3.30 7.89 -14.32
C THR A 64 4.67 8.14 -13.74
N HIS A 65 4.70 8.62 -12.50
CA HIS A 65 5.93 8.79 -11.76
C HIS A 65 5.63 8.65 -10.27
N MET A 66 5.97 7.50 -9.68
CA MET A 66 5.60 7.20 -8.30
C MET A 66 6.68 7.69 -7.32
N ARG A 67 6.23 8.35 -6.25
CA ARG A 67 7.05 8.77 -5.11
C ARG A 67 6.31 8.46 -3.81
N ILE A 68 7.05 8.26 -2.73
CA ILE A 68 6.44 8.19 -1.40
C ILE A 68 5.79 9.55 -1.12
N ALA A 69 4.53 9.54 -0.70
CA ALA A 69 3.80 10.74 -0.36
C ALA A 69 4.40 11.37 0.92
N PRO A 70 4.43 12.71 1.04
CA PRO A 70 4.82 13.38 2.27
C PRO A 70 3.97 12.91 3.46
N ALA A 71 4.56 12.88 4.66
CA ALA A 71 3.91 12.38 5.88
C ALA A 71 2.58 13.08 6.18
N GLU A 72 2.52 14.40 5.97
CA GLU A 72 1.30 15.22 6.13
C GLU A 72 0.19 14.76 5.19
N LYS A 73 0.52 14.51 3.91
CA LYS A 73 -0.46 14.04 2.93
C LYS A 73 -0.90 12.62 3.22
N SER A 74 0.03 11.75 3.63
CA SER A 74 -0.31 10.41 4.10
C SER A 74 -1.26 10.46 5.30
N PHE A 75 -1.04 11.35 6.27
CA PHE A 75 -1.94 11.53 7.40
C PHE A 75 -3.32 12.07 6.99
N GLU A 76 -3.36 13.01 6.05
CA GLU A 76 -4.61 13.54 5.51
C GLU A 76 -5.47 12.42 4.88
N LEU A 77 -4.85 11.58 4.05
CA LEU A 77 -5.50 10.50 3.31
C LEU A 77 -5.87 9.30 4.19
N THR A 78 -4.96 8.89 5.07
CA THR A 78 -5.10 7.65 5.85
C THR A 78 -5.72 7.90 7.22
N GLY A 79 -5.56 9.08 7.80
CA GLY A 79 -5.90 9.36 9.20
C GLY A 79 -4.91 8.79 10.22
N PHE A 80 -3.86 8.12 9.78
CA PHE A 80 -2.87 7.48 10.65
C PHE A 80 -1.52 8.16 10.57
N LYS A 81 -0.84 8.28 11.71
CA LYS A 81 0.53 8.79 11.78
C LYS A 81 1.51 7.77 11.19
N GLU A 82 2.65 8.28 10.74
CA GLU A 82 3.75 7.47 10.23
C GLU A 82 4.12 6.35 11.22
N GLY A 83 4.45 5.17 10.69
CA GLY A 83 4.76 3.96 11.48
C GLY A 83 3.53 3.24 12.07
N GLY A 84 2.35 3.84 12.04
CA GLY A 84 1.08 3.26 12.51
C GLY A 84 0.04 3.05 11.42
N VAL A 85 0.36 3.30 10.15
CA VAL A 85 -0.61 3.29 9.06
C VAL A 85 -1.24 1.90 8.88
N CYS A 86 -2.54 1.85 9.17
CA CYS A 86 -3.40 0.72 8.85
C CYS A 86 -3.97 0.92 7.44
N PRO A 87 -3.87 -0.08 6.54
CA PRO A 87 -4.46 0.02 5.20
C PRO A 87 -5.99 -0.13 5.23
N VAL A 88 -6.58 -0.40 6.40
CA VAL A 88 -8.03 -0.53 6.62
C VAL A 88 -8.51 0.59 7.54
N GLY A 89 -9.70 1.13 7.27
CA GLY A 89 -10.28 2.23 8.06
C GLY A 89 -9.63 3.59 7.78
N MET A 90 -9.00 3.73 6.61
CA MET A 90 -8.46 5.00 6.14
C MET A 90 -9.57 6.01 5.87
N ARG A 91 -9.28 7.31 5.95
CA ARG A 91 -10.25 8.37 5.61
C ARG A 91 -10.65 8.34 4.13
N THR A 92 -9.73 7.88 3.29
CA THR A 92 -9.94 7.67 1.85
C THR A 92 -9.72 6.21 1.52
N ASP A 93 -10.62 5.61 0.74
CA ASP A 93 -10.46 4.26 0.23
C ASP A 93 -9.48 4.28 -0.96
N LEU A 94 -8.19 4.10 -0.66
CA LEU A 94 -7.13 4.10 -1.66
C LEU A 94 -6.93 2.69 -2.24
N PRO A 95 -6.65 2.55 -3.55
CA PRO A 95 -6.31 1.25 -4.12
C PRO A 95 -5.04 0.68 -3.49
N ILE A 96 -5.08 -0.61 -3.18
CA ILE A 96 -4.01 -1.31 -2.45
C ILE A 96 -3.21 -2.18 -3.41
N LEU A 97 -1.89 -2.05 -3.38
CA LEU A 97 -0.96 -2.96 -4.03
C LEU A 97 -0.18 -3.72 -2.96
N VAL A 98 -0.30 -5.05 -2.96
CA VAL A 98 0.33 -5.92 -1.96
C VAL A 98 1.43 -6.77 -2.58
N SER A 99 2.55 -6.88 -1.87
CA SER A 99 3.71 -7.69 -2.25
C SER A 99 3.32 -9.15 -2.49
N LYS A 100 3.74 -9.72 -3.62
CA LYS A 100 3.47 -11.12 -3.98
C LYS A 100 4.09 -12.08 -2.97
N GLU A 101 5.24 -11.74 -2.44
CA GLU A 101 6.03 -12.52 -1.50
C GLU A 101 5.26 -12.78 -0.18
N LEU A 102 4.21 -11.99 0.11
CA LEU A 102 3.31 -12.25 1.24
C LEU A 102 2.36 -13.43 1.00
N ALA A 103 2.09 -13.78 -0.26
CA ALA A 103 1.32 -14.96 -0.63
C ALA A 103 2.11 -16.26 -0.35
N ASP A 104 3.44 -16.18 -0.27
CA ASP A 104 4.31 -17.34 -0.07
C ASP A 104 4.67 -17.57 1.42
N LEU A 105 4.09 -16.78 2.34
CA LEU A 105 4.33 -16.91 3.78
C LEU A 105 3.74 -18.22 4.34
N SER A 106 4.41 -18.76 5.36
CA SER A 106 3.96 -19.92 6.13
C SER A 106 4.14 -19.66 7.63
N PRO A 107 3.04 -19.50 8.40
CA PRO A 107 1.64 -19.45 7.95
C PRO A 107 1.37 -18.23 7.03
N LYS A 108 0.34 -18.33 6.20
CA LYS A 108 -0.05 -17.29 5.22
C LYS A 108 -0.77 -16.10 5.87
N ILE A 109 -0.12 -15.52 6.87
CA ILE A 109 -0.57 -14.43 7.74
C ILE A 109 0.50 -13.35 7.67
N PHE A 110 0.12 -12.09 7.76
CA PHE A 110 1.06 -10.98 7.83
C PHE A 110 0.58 -9.96 8.87
N TYR A 111 1.51 -9.15 9.36
CA TYR A 111 1.28 -8.21 10.44
C TYR A 111 1.38 -6.79 9.93
N LEU A 112 0.30 -6.03 10.08
CA LEU A 112 0.19 -4.64 9.66
C LEU A 112 0.13 -3.70 10.86
N GLY A 113 0.44 -2.41 10.64
CA GLY A 113 0.11 -1.35 11.60
C GLY A 113 -1.40 -1.31 11.87
N ALA A 114 -1.78 -1.16 13.14
CA ALA A 114 -3.18 -1.16 13.57
C ALA A 114 -3.64 0.22 14.08
N GLY A 115 -3.19 1.30 13.43
CA GLY A 115 -3.58 2.68 13.75
C GLY A 115 -2.81 3.32 14.91
N HIS A 116 -1.90 2.58 15.54
CA HIS A 116 -0.98 3.06 16.57
C HIS A 116 0.43 2.50 16.32
N LEU A 117 1.46 3.22 16.73
CA LEU A 117 2.86 2.82 16.51
C LEU A 117 3.16 1.42 17.09
N ASP A 118 2.67 1.17 18.30
CA ASP A 118 2.92 -0.07 19.04
C ASP A 118 1.95 -1.20 18.69
N TRP A 119 0.91 -0.92 17.91
CA TRP A 119 -0.14 -1.90 17.63
C TRP A 119 0.06 -2.53 16.28
N LYS A 120 -0.07 -3.84 16.26
CA LYS A 120 0.01 -4.67 15.06
C LYS A 120 -1.17 -5.62 15.03
N ILE A 121 -1.74 -5.81 13.85
CA ILE A 121 -2.84 -6.75 13.62
C ILE A 121 -2.34 -7.88 12.71
N ALA A 122 -2.61 -9.12 13.11
CA ALA A 122 -2.36 -10.29 12.28
C ALA A 122 -3.53 -10.46 11.30
N VAL A 123 -3.22 -10.58 10.01
CA VAL A 123 -4.22 -10.66 8.96
C VAL A 123 -3.93 -11.86 8.06
N PRO A 124 -4.91 -12.76 7.83
CA PRO A 124 -4.79 -13.80 6.80
C PRO A 124 -4.68 -13.17 5.41
N PHE A 125 -3.69 -13.61 4.62
CA PHE A 125 -3.44 -13.03 3.29
C PHE A 125 -4.65 -13.15 2.35
N ASP A 126 -5.23 -14.34 2.24
CA ASP A 126 -6.33 -14.60 1.30
C ASP A 126 -7.56 -13.78 1.66
N GLY A 127 -7.95 -13.78 2.94
CA GLY A 127 -9.05 -12.95 3.42
C GLY A 127 -8.81 -11.45 3.18
N PHE A 128 -7.58 -10.98 3.26
CA PHE A 128 -7.25 -9.58 2.95
C PHE A 128 -7.39 -9.25 1.46
N VAL A 129 -6.94 -10.14 0.57
CA VAL A 129 -7.04 -9.92 -0.88
C VAL A 129 -8.49 -10.00 -1.35
N GLU A 130 -9.30 -10.88 -0.74
CA GLU A 130 -10.71 -11.08 -1.11
C GLU A 130 -11.63 -9.92 -0.69
N ASN A 131 -11.36 -9.27 0.45
CA ASN A 131 -12.30 -8.32 1.06
C ASN A 131 -11.95 -6.84 0.83
N TRP A 132 -10.80 -6.53 0.23
CA TRP A 132 -10.35 -5.16 -0.02
C TRP A 132 -9.99 -4.94 -1.48
N ASN A 133 -9.95 -3.68 -1.93
CA ASN A 133 -9.54 -3.27 -3.28
C ASN A 133 -8.02 -3.47 -3.47
N THR A 134 -7.60 -4.73 -3.47
CA THR A 134 -6.21 -5.15 -3.41
C THR A 134 -5.78 -5.84 -4.69
N ARG A 135 -4.59 -5.51 -5.18
CA ARG A 135 -3.92 -6.23 -6.28
C ARG A 135 -2.58 -6.76 -5.81
N VAL A 136 -2.33 -8.03 -6.05
CA VAL A 136 -1.03 -8.66 -5.78
C VAL A 136 -0.02 -8.26 -6.87
N VAL A 137 1.14 -7.77 -6.45
CA VAL A 137 2.20 -7.26 -7.32
C VAL A 137 3.55 -7.79 -6.86
N ASP A 138 4.34 -8.28 -7.81
CA ASP A 138 5.76 -8.58 -7.58
C ASP A 138 6.56 -7.27 -7.58
N PHE A 139 7.18 -6.94 -6.45
CA PHE A 139 8.00 -5.74 -6.28
C PHE A 139 9.52 -6.03 -6.24
N SER A 140 9.94 -7.28 -6.38
CA SER A 140 11.36 -7.68 -6.35
C SER A 140 12.18 -7.23 -7.57
#